data_AF-A0A5B8UR94-F1
#
_entry.id   AF-A0A5B8UR94-F1
#
_cell.length_a   1.000
_cell.length_b   1.000
_cell.length_c   1.000
_cell.angle_alpha   90.00
_cell.angle_beta   90.00
_cell.angle_gamma   90.00
#
_symmetry.space_group_name_H-M   'P 1'
#
loop_
_entity.id
_entity.type
_entity.pdbx_description
1 polymer ?
#
loop_
_entity_poly.entity_id
_entity_poly.type
_entity_poly.pdbx_seq_one_letter_code
_entity_poly.pdbx_strand_id
1 'polypeptide(L)'
;MKEGQRLWTKEESILAINLYCKIPFGQMHSRNADVIDLAELLDRTPGSVARRLGNFASLDPKLRERGIRGLENASKLDAEVWHEYMQNWDEQFIEGEKLLASD
;
A
#
# COMPACT_ATOMS: atom_id res chain seq x y z
N MET A 1 -14.83 1.79 -15.37
CA MET A 1 -14.87 1.54 -13.92
C MET A 1 -16.16 0.80 -13.62
N LYS A 2 -16.17 -0.17 -12.70
CA LYS A 2 -17.42 -0.84 -12.31
C LYS A 2 -18.27 0.11 -11.45
N GLU A 3 -19.58 -0.07 -11.45
CA GLU A 3 -20.49 0.64 -10.56
C GLU A 3 -20.05 0.47 -9.09
N GLY A 4 -19.94 1.58 -8.35
CA GLY A 4 -19.44 1.59 -6.96
C GLY A 4 -17.91 1.59 -6.80
N GLN A 5 -17.12 1.66 -7.88
CA GLN A 5 -15.66 1.71 -7.80
C GLN A 5 -15.15 3.12 -7.44
N ARG A 6 -14.78 3.33 -6.16
CA ARG A 6 -14.12 4.55 -5.67
C ARG A 6 -12.64 4.58 -6.06
N LEU A 7 -12.22 5.64 -6.76
CA LEU A 7 -10.82 5.94 -7.06
C LEU A 7 -10.00 6.06 -5.78
N TRP A 8 -8.74 5.66 -5.83
CA TRP A 8 -7.82 5.86 -4.71
C TRP A 8 -7.29 7.29 -4.72
N THR A 9 -7.28 7.91 -3.55
CA THR A 9 -6.62 9.19 -3.31
C THR A 9 -5.15 8.96 -2.97
N LYS A 10 -4.38 10.05 -3.01
CA LYS A 10 -2.96 10.03 -2.63
C LYS A 10 -2.80 9.65 -1.15
N GLU A 11 -3.60 10.20 -0.25
CA GLU A 11 -3.56 9.90 1.19
C GLU A 11 -3.82 8.42 1.49
N GLU A 12 -4.84 7.82 0.87
CA GLU A 12 -5.12 6.39 1.03
C GLU A 12 -3.96 5.52 0.55
N SER A 13 -3.33 5.94 -0.55
CA SER A 13 -2.19 5.23 -1.13
C SER A 13 -0.95 5.36 -0.25
N ILE A 14 -0.77 6.51 0.42
CA ILE A 14 0.26 6.75 1.43
C ILE A 14 0.06 5.83 2.64
N LEU A 15 -1.16 5.73 3.17
CA LEU A 15 -1.45 4.82 4.29
C LEU A 15 -1.21 3.35 3.90
N ALA A 16 -1.57 2.97 2.67
CA ALA A 16 -1.31 1.62 2.16
C ALA A 16 0.18 1.33 1.97
N ILE A 17 1.00 2.26 1.47
CA ILE A 17 2.45 2.03 1.34
C ILE A 17 3.15 2.03 2.71
N ASN A 18 2.64 2.79 3.70
CA ASN A 18 3.10 2.69 5.08
C ASN A 18 2.86 1.29 5.64
N LEU A 19 1.66 0.73 5.46
CA LEU A 19 1.38 -0.65 5.86
C LEU A 19 2.25 -1.67 5.11
N TYR A 20 2.46 -1.48 3.80
CA TYR A 20 3.36 -2.32 3.00
C TYR A 20 4.77 -2.42 3.61
N CYS A 21 5.31 -1.32 4.13
CA CYS A 21 6.62 -1.30 4.79
C CYS A 21 6.62 -2.03 6.15
N LYS A 22 5.47 -2.18 6.80
CA LYS A 22 5.34 -2.75 8.15
C LYS A 22 5.11 -4.25 8.16
N ILE A 23 4.45 -4.81 7.13
CA ILE A 23 4.08 -6.22 7.11
C ILE A 23 4.87 -7.04 6.07
N PRO A 24 5.22 -8.31 6.36
CA PRO A 24 5.86 -9.18 5.38
C PRO A 24 4.99 -9.46 4.14
N PHE A 25 5.61 -9.69 2.99
CA PHE A 25 4.91 -10.00 1.72
C PHE A 25 3.84 -11.11 1.86
N GLY A 26 4.13 -12.18 2.61
CA GLY A 26 3.19 -13.28 2.83
C GLY A 26 1.94 -12.92 3.63
N GLN A 27 1.91 -11.74 4.27
CA GLN A 27 0.80 -11.25 5.09
C GLN A 27 -0.08 -10.21 4.39
N MET A 28 0.23 -9.84 3.13
CA MET A 28 -0.52 -8.85 2.34
C MET A 28 -1.84 -9.40 1.77
N HIS A 29 -2.61 -10.11 2.60
CA HIS A 29 -3.85 -10.77 2.22
C HIS A 29 -5.03 -10.25 3.03
N SER A 30 -6.25 -10.35 2.47
CA SER A 30 -7.47 -9.77 3.04
C SER A 30 -7.94 -10.36 4.40
N ARG A 31 -7.22 -11.36 4.93
CA ARG A 31 -7.48 -11.97 6.24
C ARG A 31 -6.47 -11.55 7.33
N ASN A 32 -5.49 -10.74 6.97
CA ASN A 32 -4.51 -10.22 7.94
C ASN A 32 -5.18 -9.08 8.72
N ALA A 33 -4.96 -9.02 10.03
CA ALA A 33 -5.60 -8.06 10.92
C ALA A 33 -5.27 -6.62 10.51
N ASP A 34 -3.99 -6.30 10.29
CA ASP A 34 -3.56 -4.95 9.90
C ASP A 34 -4.18 -4.50 8.56
N VAL A 35 -4.37 -5.44 7.62
CA VAL A 35 -5.05 -5.18 6.34
C VAL A 35 -6.54 -4.91 6.55
N ILE A 36 -7.18 -5.59 7.50
CA ILE A 36 -8.59 -5.38 7.84
C ILE A 36 -8.75 -4.02 8.53
N ASP A 37 -7.91 -3.72 9.52
CA ASP A 37 -7.96 -2.48 10.29
C ASP A 37 -7.76 -1.26 9.36
N LEU A 38 -6.80 -1.33 8.43
CA LEU A 38 -6.63 -0.28 7.43
C LEU A 38 -7.83 -0.18 6.49
N ALA A 39 -8.45 -1.30 6.13
CA ALA A 39 -9.62 -1.27 5.25
C ALA A 39 -10.82 -0.61 5.94
N GLU A 40 -11.03 -0.88 7.22
CA GLU A 40 -12.06 -0.22 8.04
C GLU A 40 -11.78 1.29 8.15
N LEU A 41 -10.54 1.69 8.43
CA LEU A 41 -10.14 3.09 8.50
C LEU A 41 -10.41 3.85 7.19
N LEU A 42 -10.15 3.20 6.05
CA LEU A 42 -10.29 3.82 4.73
C LEU A 42 -11.71 3.72 4.15
N ASP A 43 -12.65 3.07 4.85
CA ASP A 43 -13.97 2.72 4.30
C ASP A 43 -13.83 1.98 2.94
N ARG A 44 -12.99 0.94 2.94
CA ARG A 44 -12.73 0.06 1.78
C ARG A 44 -12.87 -1.40 2.18
N THR A 45 -12.88 -2.29 1.18
CA THR A 45 -12.82 -3.72 1.48
C THR A 45 -11.39 -4.19 1.74
N PRO A 46 -11.16 -5.16 2.65
CA PRO A 46 -9.83 -5.75 2.88
C PRO A 46 -9.20 -6.30 1.60
N GLY A 47 -10.03 -6.82 0.67
CA GLY A 47 -9.56 -7.26 -0.65
C GLY A 47 -9.03 -6.11 -1.53
N SER A 48 -9.61 -4.91 -1.43
CA SER A 48 -9.12 -3.73 -2.13
C SER A 48 -7.76 -3.28 -1.58
N VAL A 49 -7.57 -3.32 -0.26
CA VAL A 49 -6.29 -2.98 0.40
C VAL A 49 -5.23 -4.02 0.06
N ALA A 50 -5.52 -5.31 0.21
CA ALA A 50 -4.60 -6.39 -0.16
C ALA A 50 -4.12 -6.30 -1.61
N ARG A 51 -5.03 -5.95 -2.54
CA ARG A 51 -4.66 -5.71 -3.94
C ARG A 51 -3.74 -4.50 -4.10
N ARG A 52 -3.98 -3.41 -3.36
CA ARG A 52 -3.11 -2.22 -3.37
C ARG A 52 -1.70 -2.57 -2.88
N LEU A 53 -1.58 -3.33 -1.80
CA LEU A 53 -0.28 -3.84 -1.32
C LEU A 53 0.43 -4.70 -2.37
N GLY A 54 -0.32 -5.57 -3.06
CA GLY A 54 0.20 -6.37 -4.16
C GLY A 54 0.67 -5.56 -5.38
N ASN A 55 0.10 -4.37 -5.61
CA ASN A 55 0.60 -3.42 -6.61
C ASN A 55 1.95 -2.82 -6.18
N PHE A 56 2.11 -2.42 -4.92
CA PHE A 56 3.41 -1.95 -4.42
C PHE A 56 4.48 -3.03 -4.47
N ALA A 57 4.13 -4.28 -4.12
CA ALA A 57 5.03 -5.42 -4.24
C ALA A 57 5.55 -5.64 -5.68
N SER A 58 4.79 -5.24 -6.71
CA SER A 58 5.24 -5.36 -8.11
C SER A 58 6.23 -4.29 -8.55
N LEU A 59 6.29 -3.18 -7.79
CA LEU A 59 7.23 -2.08 -7.95
C LEU A 59 8.53 -2.29 -7.14
N ASP A 60 8.55 -3.24 -6.21
CA ASP A 60 9.69 -3.54 -5.35
C ASP A 60 10.85 -4.25 -6.08
N PRO A 61 12.02 -3.59 -6.25
CA PRO A 61 13.19 -4.20 -6.89
C PRO A 61 13.71 -5.44 -6.15
N LYS A 62 13.63 -5.47 -4.81
CA LYS A 62 14.12 -6.59 -3.99
C LYS A 62 13.26 -7.83 -4.20
N LEU A 63 11.94 -7.66 -4.37
CA LEU A 63 11.05 -8.78 -4.70
C LEU A 63 11.27 -9.25 -6.14
N ARG A 64 11.49 -8.33 -7.09
CA ARG A 64 11.83 -8.67 -8.48
C ARG A 64 13.12 -9.46 -8.61
N GLU A 65 14.17 -9.08 -7.89
CA GLU A 65 15.45 -9.81 -7.84
C GLU A 65 15.28 -11.24 -7.32
N ARG A 66 14.33 -11.46 -6.40
CA ARG A 66 13.96 -12.78 -5.90
C ARG A 66 13.07 -13.58 -6.86
N GLY A 67 12.80 -13.06 -8.06
CA GLY A 67 11.96 -13.70 -9.07
C GLY A 67 10.46 -13.59 -8.78
N ILE A 68 10.05 -12.80 -7.78
CA ILE A 68 8.64 -12.57 -7.45
C ILE A 68 8.10 -11.50 -8.40
N ARG A 69 7.26 -11.92 -9.35
CA ARG A 69 6.48 -10.99 -10.17
C ARG A 69 5.21 -10.66 -9.41
N GLY A 70 5.13 -9.44 -8.85
CA GLY A 70 3.89 -8.92 -8.27
C GLY A 70 2.80 -8.70 -9.33
N LEU A 71 1.71 -8.04 -8.94
CA LEU A 71 0.59 -7.77 -9.86
C LEU A 71 0.98 -6.74 -10.94
N GLU A 72 0.74 -7.05 -12.22
CA GLU A 72 1.05 -6.19 -13.37
C GLU A 72 0.14 -4.95 -13.50
N ASN A 73 -0.70 -4.66 -12.50
CA ASN A 73 -1.74 -3.62 -12.54
C ASN A 73 -1.45 -2.42 -11.62
N ALA A 74 -0.17 -2.12 -11.36
CA ALA A 74 0.20 -0.89 -10.66
C ALA A 74 -0.26 0.33 -11.48
N SER A 75 -1.09 1.17 -10.85
CA SER A 75 -1.59 2.40 -11.45
C SER A 75 -0.51 3.49 -11.48
N LYS A 76 -0.72 4.57 -12.25
CA LYS A 76 0.19 5.72 -12.24
C LYS A 76 0.36 6.32 -10.84
N LEU A 77 -0.71 6.37 -10.06
CA LEU A 77 -0.69 6.84 -8.67
C LEU A 77 0.13 5.90 -7.76
N ASP A 78 0.04 4.58 -7.97
CA ASP A 78 0.88 3.62 -7.23
C ASP A 78 2.35 3.87 -7.48
N ALA A 79 2.71 4.07 -8.75
CA ALA A 79 4.08 4.37 -9.14
C ALA A 79 4.54 5.69 -8.53
N GLU A 80 3.75 6.76 -8.62
CA GLU A 80 4.08 8.07 -8.03
C GLU A 80 4.33 7.94 -6.52
N VAL A 81 3.38 7.38 -5.78
CA VAL A 81 3.51 7.20 -4.33
C VAL A 81 4.68 6.31 -3.98
N TRP A 82 4.90 5.21 -4.72
CA TRP A 82 6.07 4.36 -4.54
C TRP A 82 7.38 5.12 -4.70
N HIS A 83 7.54 5.90 -5.77
CA HIS A 83 8.77 6.65 -6.02
C HIS A 83 8.97 7.71 -4.93
N GLU A 84 7.92 8.46 -4.56
CA GLU A 84 8.01 9.47 -3.51
C GLU A 84 8.41 8.88 -2.15
N TYR A 85 7.81 7.75 -1.75
CA TYR A 85 8.09 7.12 -0.46
C TYR A 85 9.41 6.35 -0.42
N MET A 86 9.79 5.71 -1.51
CA MET A 86 11.00 4.87 -1.55
C MET A 86 12.26 5.67 -1.89
N GLN A 87 12.15 6.86 -2.49
CA GLN A 87 13.30 7.75 -2.68
C GLN A 87 13.68 8.53 -1.41
N ASN A 88 12.75 8.77 -0.48
CA ASN A 88 12.99 9.52 0.77
C ASN A 88 12.62 8.68 2.01
N TRP A 89 13.12 7.45 2.07
CA TRP A 89 12.68 6.43 3.04
C TRP A 89 12.86 6.86 4.50
N ASP A 90 13.92 7.62 4.83
CA ASP A 90 14.22 8.07 6.19
C ASP A 90 13.31 9.22 6.69
N GLU A 91 12.90 10.15 5.80
CA GLU A 91 12.07 11.32 6.18
C GLU A 91 10.58 10.98 6.28
N GLN A 92 10.09 10.06 5.44
CA GLN A 92 8.65 9.75 5.36
C GLN A 92 8.18 8.71 6.40
N PHE A 93 9.08 7.86 6.92
CA PHE A 93 8.74 6.98 8.05
C PHE A 93 8.29 7.81 9.26
N ILE A 94 8.93 8.96 9.48
CA ILE A 94 8.59 9.92 10.54
C ILE A 94 7.22 10.57 10.27
N GLU A 95 6.91 10.90 9.02
CA GLU A 95 5.63 11.55 8.65
C GLU A 95 4.44 10.59 8.77
N GLY A 96 4.59 9.33 8.37
CA GLY A 96 3.56 8.32 8.54
C GLY A 96 3.23 8.03 10.02
N GLU A 97 4.25 7.99 10.87
CA GLU A 97 4.06 7.85 12.32
C GLU A 97 3.41 9.10 12.95
N LYS A 98 3.70 10.31 12.45
CA LYS A 98 3.02 11.54 12.90
C LYS A 98 1.53 11.55 12.55
N LEU A 99 1.17 11.10 11.35
CA LEU A 99 -0.24 11.00 10.95
C LEU A 99 -1.00 10.01 11.84
N LEU A 100 -0.38 8.87 12.18
CA LEU A 100 -0.98 7.88 13.08
C LEU A 100 -1.04 8.36 14.55
N ALA A 101 -0.13 9.25 14.96
CA ALA A 101 -0.06 9.79 16.31
C ALA A 101 -0.87 11.09 16.53
N SER A 102 -1.52 11.61 15.49
CA SER A 102 -2.31 12.86 15.57
C SER A 102 -3.80 12.63 15.84
N ASP A 103 -4.18 11.42 16.26
CA ASP A 103 -5.54 11.06 16.72
C ASP A 103 -5.56 10.74 18.22
#